data_AF-K9VTE9-F1
#
_entry.id   AF-K9VTE9-F1
#
_cell.length_a   1.000
_cell.length_b   1.000
_cell.length_c   1.000
_cell.angle_alpha   90.00
_cell.angle_beta   90.00
_cell.angle_gamma   90.00
#
_symmetry.space_group_name_H-M   'P 1'
#
loop_
_entity.id
_entity.type
_entity.pdbx_description
1 polymer ?
#
loop_
_entity_poly.entity_id
_entity_poly.type
_entity_poly.pdbx_seq_one_letter_code
_entity_poly.pdbx_strand_id
1 'polypeptide(L)'
;MGGIYAVLEKIKDKPGMYIGKSSITILSHFLIGYEFARSELGLELTEEEVDFYEHFHAWIERYFNVRTCNSWANIILLFTGDESRAFDCFFKLLDEFKKRDKTLNNRGENVIKTYFVQDGKIVGEIGKEERLHSAQEV
;
A
#
# COMPACT_ATOMS: atom_id res chain seq x y z
N MET A 1 5.46 -19.25 16.52
CA MET A 1 5.09 -18.02 15.78
C MET A 1 5.48 -18.23 14.32
N GLY A 2 4.50 -18.47 13.45
CA GLY A 2 4.68 -18.55 12.00
C GLY A 2 4.07 -17.31 11.32
N GLY A 3 4.03 -17.29 9.99
CA GLY A 3 3.39 -16.21 9.22
C GLY A 3 4.35 -15.14 8.70
N ILE A 4 3.80 -14.16 7.97
CA ILE A 4 4.59 -13.13 7.26
C ILE A 4 5.53 -12.36 8.19
N TYR A 5 5.09 -11.99 9.40
CA TYR A 5 5.92 -11.23 10.34
C TYR A 5 7.13 -12.04 10.82
N ALA A 6 6.96 -13.34 11.07
CA ALA A 6 8.08 -14.20 11.46
C ALA A 6 9.12 -14.34 10.33
N VAL A 7 8.67 -14.29 9.07
CA VAL A 7 9.55 -14.28 7.90
C VAL A 7 10.24 -12.92 7.75
N LEU A 8 9.50 -11.83 7.95
CA LEU A 8 10.02 -10.46 7.90
C LEU A 8 11.11 -10.21 8.95
N GLU A 9 10.94 -10.68 10.19
CA GLU A 9 11.98 -10.56 11.23
C GLU A 9 13.28 -11.27 10.81
N LYS A 10 13.18 -12.48 10.25
CA LYS A 10 14.36 -13.21 9.74
C LYS A 10 15.07 -12.47 8.61
N ILE A 11 14.29 -11.87 7.69
CA ILE A 11 14.82 -11.10 6.56
C ILE A 11 15.46 -9.80 7.05
N LYS A 12 14.86 -9.12 8.04
CA LYS A 12 15.40 -7.90 8.68
C LYS A 12 16.80 -8.14 9.23
N ASP A 13 16.98 -9.24 9.95
CA ASP A 13 18.24 -9.59 10.60
C ASP A 13 19.33 -10.01 9.62
N LYS A 14 18.97 -10.75 8.56
CA LYS A 14 19.92 -11.36 7.63
C LYS A 14 19.45 -11.31 6.17
N PRO A 15 19.29 -10.12 5.56
CA PRO A 15 18.71 -10.00 4.22
C PRO A 15 19.50 -10.75 3.15
N GLY A 16 20.84 -10.79 3.27
CA GLY A 16 21.70 -11.54 2.36
C GLY A 16 21.43 -13.04 2.32
N MET A 17 20.98 -13.64 3.43
CA MET A 17 20.70 -15.08 3.52
C MET A 17 19.36 -15.45 2.88
N TYR A 18 18.37 -14.57 2.98
CA TYR A 18 17.00 -14.88 2.55
C TYR A 18 16.66 -14.32 1.16
N ILE A 19 17.15 -13.11 0.85
CA ILE A 19 16.81 -12.39 -0.37
C ILE A 19 18.05 -11.87 -1.12
N GLY A 20 19.26 -12.31 -0.74
CA GLY A 20 20.52 -12.02 -1.42
C GLY A 20 21.13 -10.64 -1.13
N LYS A 21 20.31 -9.60 -0.89
CA LYS A 21 20.76 -8.25 -0.48
C LYS A 21 19.63 -7.44 0.15
N SER A 22 19.99 -6.37 0.85
CA SER A 22 19.02 -5.36 1.35
C SER A 22 18.45 -4.57 0.17
N SER A 23 17.26 -4.94 -0.28
CA SER A 23 16.57 -4.31 -1.41
C SER A 23 15.07 -4.36 -1.19
N ILE A 24 14.42 -3.20 -1.27
CA ILE A 24 12.97 -3.07 -1.13
C ILE A 24 12.24 -3.78 -2.26
N THR A 25 12.78 -3.69 -3.48
CA THR A 25 12.19 -4.31 -4.67
C THR A 25 12.24 -5.84 -4.58
N ILE A 26 13.37 -6.40 -4.14
CA ILE A 26 13.48 -7.85 -3.95
C ILE A 26 12.58 -8.31 -2.80
N LEU A 27 12.54 -7.55 -1.69
CA LEU A 27 11.64 -7.84 -0.59
C LEU A 27 10.18 -7.89 -1.04
N SER A 28 9.70 -6.90 -1.81
CA SER A 28 8.32 -6.89 -2.27
C SER A 28 7.99 -8.07 -3.17
N HIS A 29 8.87 -8.45 -4.10
CA HIS A 29 8.67 -9.63 -4.94
C HIS A 29 8.67 -10.92 -4.13
N PHE A 30 9.55 -11.04 -3.13
CA PHE A 30 9.57 -12.17 -2.22
C PHE A 30 8.24 -12.30 -1.46
N LEU A 31 7.68 -11.19 -0.95
CA LEU A 31 6.41 -11.21 -0.23
C LEU A 31 5.22 -11.63 -1.12
N ILE A 32 5.18 -11.15 -2.37
CA ILE A 32 4.17 -11.59 -3.36
C ILE A 32 4.28 -13.10 -3.59
N GLY A 33 5.49 -13.62 -3.78
CA GLY A 33 5.71 -15.06 -3.96
C GLY A 33 5.34 -15.89 -2.71
N TYR A 34 5.61 -15.35 -1.53
CA TYR A 34 5.25 -15.99 -0.25
C TYR A 34 3.73 -16.04 -0.06
N GLU A 35 3.02 -14.95 -0.34
CA GLU A 35 1.56 -14.90 -0.32
C GLU A 35 0.96 -15.91 -1.30
N PHE A 36 1.44 -15.91 -2.55
CA PHE A 36 1.02 -16.84 -3.59
C PHE A 36 1.19 -18.29 -3.15
N ALA A 37 2.38 -18.67 -2.66
CA ALA A 37 2.64 -20.03 -2.22
C ALA A 37 1.74 -20.47 -1.04
N ARG A 38 1.41 -19.55 -0.11
CA ARG A 38 0.49 -19.84 0.98
C ARG A 38 -0.94 -20.08 0.49
N SER A 39 -1.40 -19.26 -0.46
CA SER A 39 -2.71 -19.41 -1.09
C SER A 39 -2.83 -20.75 -1.80
N GLU A 40 -1.84 -21.15 -2.59
CA GLU A 40 -1.82 -22.45 -3.30
C GLU A 40 -1.84 -23.65 -2.33
N LEU A 41 -1.30 -23.47 -1.12
CA LEU A 41 -1.31 -24.49 -0.06
C LEU A 41 -2.57 -24.45 0.82
N GLY A 42 -3.53 -23.56 0.54
CA GLY A 42 -4.76 -23.41 1.34
C GLY A 42 -4.49 -22.99 2.78
N LEU A 43 -3.41 -22.23 3.03
CA LEU A 43 -3.06 -21.77 4.37
C LEU A 43 -3.83 -20.50 4.73
N GLU A 44 -4.69 -20.61 5.73
CA GLU A 44 -5.42 -19.46 6.28
C GLU A 44 -4.47 -18.35 6.74
N LEU A 45 -4.92 -17.11 6.53
CA LEU A 45 -4.25 -15.92 7.04
C LEU A 45 -4.66 -15.67 8.49
N THR A 46 -3.70 -15.26 9.30
CA THR A 46 -4.00 -14.71 10.63
C THR A 46 -4.60 -13.31 10.51
N GLU A 47 -5.30 -12.83 11.54
CA GLU A 47 -5.87 -11.48 11.55
C GLU A 47 -4.82 -10.38 11.32
N GLU A 48 -3.60 -10.57 11.82
CA GLU A 48 -2.51 -9.61 11.60
C GLU A 48 -1.97 -9.63 10.16
N GLU A 49 -2.05 -10.78 9.49
CA GLU A 49 -1.69 -10.93 8.07
C GLU A 49 -2.75 -10.28 7.18
N VAL A 50 -4.04 -10.52 7.47
CA VAL A 50 -5.15 -9.84 6.79
C VAL A 50 -4.99 -8.32 6.93
N ASP A 51 -4.72 -7.83 8.14
CA ASP A 51 -4.48 -6.39 8.38
C ASP A 51 -3.34 -5.84 7.51
N PHE A 52 -2.24 -6.58 7.38
CA PHE A 52 -1.10 -6.19 6.54
C PHE A 52 -1.49 -6.10 5.06
N TYR A 53 -2.04 -7.16 4.49
CA TYR A 53 -2.36 -7.22 3.06
C TYR A 53 -3.43 -6.19 2.66
N GLU A 54 -4.42 -5.95 3.52
CA GLU A 54 -5.51 -5.02 3.21
C GLU A 54 -5.15 -3.56 3.45
N HIS A 55 -4.37 -3.24 4.49
CA HIS A 55 -4.24 -1.86 4.96
C HIS A 55 -2.85 -1.25 4.81
N PHE A 56 -1.79 -2.05 4.64
CA PHE A 56 -0.43 -1.51 4.65
C PHE A 56 -0.19 -0.53 3.49
N HIS A 57 -0.68 -0.85 2.29
CA HIS A 57 -0.52 0.03 1.13
C HIS A 57 -1.19 1.40 1.33
N ALA A 58 -2.47 1.41 1.70
CA ALA A 58 -3.21 2.65 1.96
C ALA A 58 -2.61 3.46 3.11
N TRP A 59 -2.04 2.78 4.11
CA TRP A 59 -1.33 3.44 5.20
C TRP A 59 -0.03 4.13 4.72
N ILE A 60 0.75 3.48 3.84
CA ILE A 60 1.95 4.07 3.23
C ILE A 60 1.59 5.30 2.38
N GLU A 61 0.53 5.22 1.57
CA GLU A 61 0.04 6.37 0.80
C GLU A 61 -0.28 7.57 1.70
N ARG A 62 -0.98 7.34 2.81
CA ARG A 62 -1.30 8.38 3.81
C ARG A 62 -0.04 8.92 4.49
N TYR A 63 0.90 8.04 4.85
CA TYR A 63 2.15 8.42 5.52
C TYR A 63 2.98 9.39 4.68
N PHE A 64 3.11 9.12 3.37
CA PHE A 64 3.85 9.98 2.44
C PHE A 64 2.99 11.09 1.81
N ASN A 65 1.70 11.17 2.16
CA ASN A 65 0.73 12.09 1.57
C ASN A 65 0.73 12.04 0.03
N VAL A 66 0.73 10.82 -0.51
CA VAL A 66 0.66 10.53 -1.95
C VAL A 66 -0.59 9.72 -2.27
N ARG A 67 -1.02 9.79 -3.54
CA ARG A 67 -2.08 8.94 -4.06
C ARG A 67 -1.67 8.46 -5.44
N THR A 68 -1.42 7.16 -5.59
CA THR A 68 -0.78 6.62 -6.79
C THR A 68 -1.11 5.15 -6.99
N CYS A 69 -1.04 4.67 -8.24
CA CYS A 69 -1.09 3.24 -8.54
C CYS A 69 0.25 2.52 -8.32
N ASN A 70 1.30 3.25 -7.91
CA ASN A 70 2.59 2.65 -7.60
C ASN A 70 2.50 1.75 -6.37
N SER A 71 3.21 0.63 -6.37
CA SER A 71 3.34 -0.24 -5.19
C SER A 71 3.91 0.53 -3.99
N TRP A 72 3.58 0.10 -2.77
CA TRP A 72 4.17 0.68 -1.55
C TRP A 72 5.71 0.64 -1.59
N ALA A 73 6.30 -0.39 -2.20
CA ALA A 73 7.75 -0.51 -2.38
C ALA A 73 8.31 0.62 -3.26
N ASN A 74 7.64 0.92 -4.39
CA ASN A 74 8.03 2.00 -5.28
C ASN A 74 7.83 3.37 -4.63
N ILE A 75 6.78 3.56 -3.83
CA ILE A 75 6.58 4.78 -3.05
C ILE A 75 7.78 4.99 -2.11
N ILE A 76 8.11 3.99 -1.28
CA ILE A 76 9.24 4.09 -0.34
C ILE A 76 10.57 4.34 -1.08
N LEU A 77 10.80 3.64 -2.19
CA LEU A 77 12.00 3.81 -3.00
C LEU A 77 12.12 5.22 -3.57
N LEU A 78 11.02 5.81 -4.05
CA LEU A 78 10.99 7.18 -4.58
C LEU A 78 11.42 8.22 -3.53
N PHE A 79 10.97 8.06 -2.28
CA PHE A 79 11.29 9.01 -1.19
C PHE A 79 12.68 8.80 -0.58
N THR A 80 13.28 7.62 -0.74
CA THR A 80 14.58 7.28 -0.15
C THR A 80 15.74 7.33 -1.13
N GLY A 81 15.47 7.10 -2.42
CA GLY A 81 16.43 7.18 -3.53
C GLY A 81 17.45 6.04 -3.59
N ASP A 82 17.36 5.05 -2.70
CA ASP A 82 18.31 3.93 -2.63
C ASP A 82 17.61 2.66 -2.11
N GLU A 83 17.92 1.52 -2.74
CA GLU A 83 17.31 0.22 -2.43
C GLU A 83 17.53 -0.25 -1.00
N SER A 84 18.74 -0.05 -0.44
CA SER A 84 19.05 -0.47 0.93
C SER A 84 18.43 0.47 1.96
N ARG A 85 18.45 1.78 1.70
CA ARG A 85 17.76 2.76 2.57
C ARG A 85 16.25 2.56 2.55
N ALA A 86 15.67 2.24 1.40
CA ALA A 86 14.26 1.91 1.26
C ALA A 86 13.90 0.64 2.06
N PHE A 87 14.76 -0.39 2.00
CA PHE A 87 14.62 -1.60 2.79
C PHE A 87 14.60 -1.30 4.29
N ASP A 88 15.55 -0.51 4.80
CA ASP A 88 15.58 -0.12 6.21
C ASP A 88 14.36 0.74 6.60
N CYS A 89 13.92 1.63 5.69
CA CYS A 89 12.74 2.47 5.88
C CYS A 89 11.47 1.63 6.01
N PHE A 90 11.31 0.59 5.18
CA PHE A 90 10.18 -0.33 5.27
C PHE A 90 10.02 -0.94 6.66
N PHE A 91 11.09 -1.40 7.30
CA PHE A 91 10.97 -2.01 8.63
C PHE A 91 10.59 -1.00 9.71
N LYS A 92 11.03 0.27 9.59
CA LYS A 92 10.58 1.34 10.49
C LYS A 92 9.09 1.61 10.32
N LEU A 93 8.66 1.74 9.06
CA LEU A 93 7.27 1.94 8.68
C LEU A 93 6.37 0.77 9.10
N LEU A 94 6.86 -0.46 9.01
CA LEU A 94 6.18 -1.65 9.49
C LEU A 94 5.98 -1.62 11.01
N ASP A 95 7.01 -1.22 11.77
CA ASP A 95 6.93 -1.09 13.22
C ASP A 95 5.93 0.00 13.64
N GLU A 96 5.84 1.10 12.90
CA GLU A 96 4.84 2.16 13.10
C GLU A 96 3.43 1.69 12.71
N PHE A 97 3.29 1.01 11.58
CA PHE A 97 2.03 0.43 11.12
C PHE A 97 1.43 -0.53 12.15
N LYS A 98 2.25 -1.37 12.78
CA LYS A 98 1.80 -2.31 13.82
C LYS A 98 1.32 -1.61 15.10
N LYS A 99 1.81 -0.40 15.38
CA LYS A 99 1.44 0.40 16.56
C LYS A 99 0.30 1.39 16.30
N ARG A 100 -0.18 1.49 15.05
CA ARG A 100 -1.17 2.48 14.65
C ARG A 100 -2.53 2.23 15.31
N ASP A 101 -3.32 3.29 15.40
CA ASP A 101 -4.73 3.18 15.77
C ASP A 101 -5.54 2.56 14.60
N LYS A 102 -5.95 1.30 14.77
CA LYS A 102 -6.72 0.54 13.76
C LYS A 102 -8.12 1.13 13.52
N THR A 103 -8.65 1.95 14.43
CA THR A 103 -9.98 2.59 14.24
C THR A 103 -9.99 3.62 13.10
N LEU A 104 -8.81 4.03 12.63
CA LEU A 104 -8.64 4.97 11.51
C LEU A 104 -8.54 4.27 10.15
N ASN A 105 -8.47 2.93 10.12
CA ASN A 105 -8.46 2.15 8.88
C ASN A 105 -9.77 2.42 8.09
N ASN A 106 -10.91 2.45 8.79
CA ASN A 106 -12.25 2.62 8.22
C ASN A 106 -12.64 4.09 7.92
N ARG A 107 -11.84 5.08 8.33
CA ARG A 107 -12.17 6.52 8.15
C ARG A 107 -11.71 7.10 6.80
N GLY A 108 -11.39 6.26 5.82
CA GLY A 108 -10.83 6.69 4.54
C GLY A 108 -11.45 6.05 3.31
N GLU A 109 -12.74 5.78 3.30
CA GLU A 109 -13.56 5.78 2.08
C GLU A 109 -14.49 7.00 2.11
N ASN A 110 -13.92 8.21 2.09
CA ASN A 110 -14.72 9.42 1.85
C ASN A 110 -14.31 10.01 0.50
N VAL A 111 -15.09 9.61 -0.51
CA VAL A 111 -15.37 10.29 -1.79
C VAL A 111 -14.14 10.87 -2.51
N ILE A 112 -13.64 10.13 -3.50
CA ILE A 112 -12.75 10.70 -4.52
C ILE A 112 -13.57 11.72 -5.31
N LYS A 113 -13.40 13.00 -5.03
CA LYS A 113 -13.70 14.04 -6.01
C LYS A 113 -12.59 13.99 -7.06
N THR A 114 -12.79 13.20 -8.11
CA THR A 114 -11.87 13.22 -9.24
C THR A 114 -12.11 14.53 -9.97
N TYR A 115 -11.08 15.34 -10.21
CA TYR A 115 -11.23 16.58 -10.94
C TYR A 115 -10.60 16.47 -12.32
N PHE A 116 -11.25 17.04 -13.34
CA PHE A 116 -10.63 17.28 -14.64
C PHE A 116 -9.71 18.48 -14.54
N VAL A 117 -8.51 18.38 -15.10
CA VAL A 117 -7.56 19.50 -15.22
C VAL A 117 -7.23 19.70 -16.69
N GLN A 118 -7.39 20.93 -17.19
CA GLN A 118 -7.00 21.34 -18.54
C GLN A 118 -6.22 22.65 -18.44
N ASP A 119 -5.07 22.71 -19.11
CA ASP A 119 -4.12 23.84 -19.07
C ASP A 119 -3.77 24.31 -17.65
N GLY A 120 -3.57 23.34 -16.74
CA GLY A 120 -3.19 23.60 -15.34
C GLY A 120 -4.32 24.17 -14.46
N LYS A 121 -5.57 24.24 -14.95
CA LYS A 121 -6.74 24.65 -14.16
C LYS A 121 -7.73 23.51 -13.99
N ILE A 122 -8.30 23.41 -12.79
CA ILE A 122 -9.40 22.49 -12.48
C ILE A 122 -10.65 22.95 -13.25
N VAL A 123 -11.18 22.08 -14.10
CA VAL A 123 -12.31 22.35 -15.01
C VAL A 123 -13.58 21.55 -14.69
N GLY A 124 -13.57 20.61 -13.74
CA GLY A 124 -14.79 19.92 -13.30
C GLY A 124 -14.55 18.76 -12.33
N GLU A 125 -15.60 18.20 -11.74
CA GLU A 125 -15.58 17.03 -10.83
C GLU A 125 -16.30 15.84 -11.51
N ILE A 126 -15.67 14.66 -11.56
CA ILE A 126 -16.25 13.42 -12.10
C ILE A 126 -17.13 12.79 -11.03
N GLY A 127 -18.43 12.66 -11.31
CA GLY A 127 -19.39 12.00 -10.42
C GLY A 127 -20.78 12.63 -10.34
N LYS A 128 -21.03 13.79 -10.96
CA LYS A 128 -22.40 14.21 -11.26
C LYS A 128 -22.85 13.59 -12.58
N GLU A 129 -23.47 12.42 -12.47
CA GLU A 129 -24.35 11.91 -13.52
C GLU A 129 -25.46 12.94 -13.72
N GLU A 130 -25.46 13.61 -14.88
CA GLU A 130 -26.50 14.55 -15.29
C GLU A 130 -27.83 13.82 -15.42
N ARG A 131 -28.57 13.70 -14.32
CA ARG A 131 -30.04 13.71 -14.42
C ARG A 131 -30.48 15.13 -14.74
N LEU A 132 -30.34 15.53 -16.00
CA LEU A 132 -31.33 16.41 -16.62
C LEU A 132 -32.24 15.53 -17.46
N HIS A 133 -33.20 14.92 -16.77
CA HIS A 133 -34.47 14.61 -17.39
C HIS A 133 -34.99 15.89 -18.06
N SER A 134 -35.25 15.76 -19.35
CA SER A 134 -36.23 16.50 -20.13
C SER A 134 -37.25 17.25 -19.28
N ALA A 135 -37.19 18.58 -19.27
CA ALA A 135 -38.31 19.45 -18.97
C ALA A 135 -38.10 20.83 -19.60
N GLN A 136 -38.97 21.14 -20.57
CA GLN A 136 -39.36 22.47 -21.07
C GLN A 136 -38.32 23.22 -21.91
N GLU A 137 -38.58 23.75 -23.10
CA GLU A 137 -39.78 24.24 -23.81
C GLU A 137 -39.27 24.50 -25.27
N VAL A 138 -39.94 24.29 -26.41
CA VAL A 138 -41.27 24.65 -26.94
C VAL A 138 -41.51 23.78 -28.17
#